data_AF-A0A357LX80-F1
#
_entry.id   AF-A0A357LX80-F1
#
_cell.length_a   1.000
_cell.length_b   1.000
_cell.length_c   1.000
_cell.angle_alpha   90.00
_cell.angle_beta   90.00
_cell.angle_gamma   90.00
#
_symmetry.space_group_name_H-M   'P 1'
#
loop_
_entity.id
_entity.type
_entity.pdbx_description
1 polymer ?
#
loop_
_entity_poly.entity_id
_entity_poly.type
_entity_poly.pdbx_seq_one_letter_code
_entity_poly.pdbx_strand_id
1 'polypeptide(L)'
;DMFEQAKKQAPCIIFIDEIDAVGRSRGVGIGGGNDEREQTLNQLLVEMDGFEVNDGIIVIAATNRPDVLDPALLRPGRFDRQVVVGLPDIRGREQILKVHMKKAPVSDDVNPSLIARGTPGFSGADLANLVNEAALFAARANRSEVSMEEFEKAKDKILMGAERKTMVMSEKEKENTAYHEAGHAIIGRLVPEHDPVYKVSIIPRGRALGVTMFLPEEDRHSISKRGIESNICSLYGGRIAEEMTLGKDGVTTGASNDIERATKYARNYVTKWGLSEKLGAQLYSEDEQNSYLGSSGGGQLSNLSDETARLIDSEIKGLLDRCYQRSFQLLEENRDKLELMKDALMEYETIDADQIDDIMQGRKPRPPKGWGDGSGPAAPAAESRDMASDDDAAIGSSNPAGQGN
;
A
#
# COMPACT_ATOMS: atom_id res chain seq x y z
N ASP A 1 34.03 -19.06 24.86
CA ASP A 1 34.20 -17.61 25.13
C ASP A 1 32.92 -16.88 25.53
N MET A 2 31.93 -16.71 24.64
CA MET A 2 30.70 -15.93 24.95
C MET A 2 30.01 -16.40 26.25
N PHE A 3 29.77 -17.71 26.38
CA PHE A 3 29.11 -18.29 27.55
C PHE A 3 29.97 -18.25 28.82
N GLU A 4 31.29 -18.34 28.72
CA GLU A 4 32.19 -18.18 29.87
C GLU A 4 32.18 -16.74 30.40
N GLN A 5 32.12 -15.75 29.51
CA GLN A 5 31.98 -14.34 29.91
C GLN A 5 30.64 -14.10 30.59
N ALA A 6 29.56 -14.68 30.06
CA ALA A 6 28.24 -14.61 30.68
C ALA A 6 28.24 -15.22 32.10
N LYS A 7 28.88 -16.39 32.30
CA LYS A 7 29.04 -17.01 33.63
C LYS A 7 29.77 -16.10 34.63
N LYS A 8 30.77 -15.34 34.19
CA LYS A 8 31.49 -14.37 35.04
C LYS A 8 30.67 -13.12 35.36
N GLN A 9 29.66 -12.80 34.56
CA GLN A 9 28.84 -11.59 34.66
C GLN A 9 27.40 -11.88 35.11
N ALA A 10 27.12 -13.10 35.56
CA ALA A 10 25.79 -13.48 36.02
C ALA A 10 25.35 -12.60 37.22
N PRO A 11 24.09 -12.13 37.25
CA PRO A 11 23.01 -12.42 36.30
C PRO A 11 23.07 -11.55 35.03
N CYS A 12 22.92 -12.17 33.86
CA CYS A 12 22.96 -11.45 32.57
C CYS A 12 22.01 -12.06 31.52
N ILE A 13 21.78 -11.32 30.44
CA ILE A 13 21.02 -11.77 29.27
C ILE A 13 21.98 -11.90 28.09
N ILE A 14 21.95 -13.05 27.42
CA ILE A 14 22.60 -13.25 26.12
C ILE A 14 21.53 -13.08 25.05
N PHE A 15 21.74 -12.14 24.12
CA PHE A 15 20.86 -11.95 22.97
C PHE A 15 21.56 -12.37 21.68
N ILE A 16 20.96 -13.30 20.94
CA ILE A 16 21.46 -13.80 19.65
C ILE A 16 20.46 -13.37 18.56
N ASP A 17 20.82 -12.35 17.79
CA ASP A 17 20.03 -11.97 16.62
C ASP A 17 20.32 -12.91 15.43
N GLU A 18 19.36 -13.04 14.53
CA GLU A 18 19.45 -13.89 13.32
C GLU A 18 20.00 -15.30 13.59
N ILE A 19 19.43 -16.01 14.58
CA ILE A 19 19.92 -17.34 14.97
C ILE A 19 19.90 -18.35 13.82
N ASP A 20 19.08 -18.15 12.78
CA ASP A 20 19.04 -18.99 11.60
C ASP A 20 20.33 -18.97 10.77
N ALA A 21 21.21 -17.98 10.95
CA ALA A 21 22.55 -17.99 10.38
C ALA A 21 23.35 -19.21 10.88
N VAL A 22 23.28 -19.52 12.18
CA VAL A 22 24.02 -20.62 12.82
C VAL A 22 23.18 -21.85 13.10
N GLY A 23 21.86 -21.69 13.19
CA GLY A 23 20.92 -22.68 13.74
C GLY A 23 20.07 -23.42 12.72
N ARG A 24 20.43 -23.42 11.44
CA ARG A 24 19.59 -24.03 10.40
C ARG A 24 19.75 -25.55 10.33
N SER A 25 18.64 -26.23 10.08
CA SER A 25 18.55 -27.66 9.85
C SER A 25 19.27 -28.07 8.56
N ARG A 26 19.69 -29.33 8.51
CA ARG A 26 20.42 -29.92 7.38
C ARG A 26 19.62 -29.80 6.08
N GLY A 27 20.22 -29.20 5.06
CA GLY A 27 19.79 -29.40 3.68
C GLY A 27 20.42 -30.67 3.11
N VAL A 28 19.68 -31.45 2.31
CA VAL A 28 20.25 -32.54 1.49
C VAL A 28 21.03 -31.92 0.33
N GLY A 29 22.18 -31.31 0.65
CA GLY A 29 23.06 -30.62 -0.30
C GLY A 29 24.44 -31.25 -0.26
N ILE A 30 24.84 -31.87 -1.37
CA ILE A 30 26.18 -32.42 -1.59
C ILE A 30 27.14 -31.23 -1.78
N GLY A 31 27.83 -30.80 -0.72
CA GLY A 31 28.85 -29.75 -0.80
C GLY A 31 29.35 -29.30 0.57
N GLY A 32 30.67 -29.33 0.79
CA GLY A 32 31.37 -29.15 2.08
C GLY A 32 31.39 -27.74 2.69
N GLY A 33 30.27 -27.01 2.63
CA GLY A 33 30.06 -25.76 3.37
C GLY A 33 29.27 -25.92 4.68
N ASN A 34 28.91 -27.16 5.05
CA ASN A 34 28.11 -27.44 6.24
C ASN A 34 28.96 -27.60 7.51
N ASP A 35 30.23 -27.97 7.40
CA ASP A 35 31.02 -28.47 8.55
C ASP A 35 31.28 -27.39 9.63
N GLU A 36 31.66 -26.16 9.24
CA GLU A 36 31.92 -25.08 10.20
C GLU A 36 30.64 -24.63 10.92
N ARG A 37 29.53 -24.59 10.18
CA ARG A 37 28.23 -24.23 10.73
C ARG A 37 27.72 -25.31 11.69
N GLU A 38 27.87 -26.58 11.32
CA GLU A 38 27.50 -27.70 12.17
C GLU A 38 28.33 -27.74 13.44
N GLN A 39 29.64 -27.47 13.35
CA GLN A 39 30.50 -27.36 14.51
C GLN A 39 30.04 -26.22 15.44
N THR A 40 29.72 -25.06 14.86
CA THR A 40 29.23 -23.89 15.62
C THR A 40 27.89 -24.17 16.29
N LEU A 41 26.95 -24.81 15.58
CA LEU A 41 25.66 -25.21 16.13
C LEU A 41 25.81 -26.22 17.27
N ASN A 42 26.61 -27.26 17.08
CA ASN A 42 26.83 -28.27 18.12
C ASN A 42 27.49 -27.66 19.37
N GLN A 43 28.45 -26.74 19.19
CA GLN A 43 29.04 -26.02 20.33
C GLN A 43 27.96 -25.22 21.07
N LEU A 44 27.10 -24.49 20.34
CA LEU A 44 25.99 -23.76 20.95
C LEU A 44 25.08 -24.69 21.78
N LEU A 45 24.75 -25.87 21.25
CA LEU A 45 23.92 -26.86 21.95
C LEU A 45 24.60 -27.40 23.22
N VAL A 46 25.90 -27.70 23.17
CA VAL A 46 26.68 -28.18 24.32
C VAL A 46 26.75 -27.12 25.41
N GLU A 47 26.98 -25.86 25.04
CA GLU A 47 27.02 -24.75 26.01
C GLU A 47 25.65 -24.54 26.65
N MET A 48 24.55 -24.63 25.88
CA MET A 48 23.19 -24.52 26.39
C MET A 48 22.83 -25.66 27.36
N ASP A 49 23.23 -26.90 27.05
CA ASP A 49 23.02 -28.06 27.96
C ASP A 49 23.94 -27.99 29.20
N GLY A 50 24.99 -27.17 29.16
CA GLY A 50 25.98 -26.98 30.23
C GLY A 50 25.61 -25.93 31.28
N PHE A 51 24.36 -25.42 31.27
CA PHE A 51 23.82 -24.53 32.29
C PHE A 51 22.98 -25.31 33.31
N GLU A 52 23.23 -25.06 34.60
CA GLU A 52 22.28 -25.45 35.63
C GLU A 52 21.15 -24.41 35.71
N VAL A 53 19.95 -24.85 36.09
CA VAL A 53 18.73 -24.00 36.16
C VAL A 53 18.90 -22.73 37.03
N ASN A 54 19.95 -22.67 37.87
CA ASN A 54 20.22 -21.59 38.82
C ASN A 54 21.41 -20.67 38.45
N ASP A 55 22.00 -20.78 37.26
CA ASP A 55 23.16 -19.95 36.87
C ASP A 55 22.81 -18.47 36.63
N GLY A 56 21.53 -18.08 36.65
CA GLY A 56 21.08 -16.69 36.53
C GLY A 56 21.30 -16.07 35.14
N ILE A 57 21.48 -16.91 34.12
CA ILE A 57 21.71 -16.50 32.72
C ILE A 57 20.45 -16.80 31.90
N ILE A 58 19.98 -15.82 31.14
CA ILE A 58 18.85 -15.97 30.23
C ILE A 58 19.36 -15.82 28.80
N VAL A 59 19.07 -16.81 27.94
CA VAL A 59 19.40 -16.76 26.52
C VAL A 59 18.14 -16.42 25.73
N ILE A 60 18.18 -15.34 24.96
CA ILE A 60 17.12 -14.92 24.05
C ILE A 60 17.67 -14.93 22.63
N ALA A 61 16.91 -15.47 21.68
CA ALA A 61 17.28 -15.47 20.27
C ALA A 61 16.14 -14.91 19.41
N ALA A 62 16.49 -14.28 18.30
CA ALA A 62 15.54 -13.77 17.30
C ALA A 62 15.79 -14.42 15.94
N THR A 63 14.70 -14.72 15.20
CA THR A 63 14.77 -15.18 13.82
C THR A 63 13.49 -14.82 13.08
N ASN A 64 13.61 -14.58 11.78
CA ASN A 64 12.47 -14.44 10.86
C ASN A 64 12.07 -15.78 10.21
N ARG A 65 12.83 -16.85 10.47
CA ARG A 65 12.68 -18.16 9.79
C ARG A 65 12.71 -19.32 10.80
N PRO A 66 11.69 -19.44 11.66
CA PRO A 66 11.63 -20.54 12.63
C PRO A 66 11.52 -21.92 11.96
N ASP A 67 11.00 -21.97 10.73
CA ASP A 67 10.82 -23.18 9.91
C ASP A 67 12.15 -23.85 9.52
N VAL A 68 13.20 -23.06 9.35
CA VAL A 68 14.50 -23.60 8.93
C VAL A 68 15.39 -23.98 10.09
N LEU A 69 15.00 -23.70 11.34
CA LEU A 69 15.82 -24.01 12.50
C LEU A 69 15.97 -25.52 12.74
N ASP A 70 17.11 -25.93 13.28
CA ASP A 70 17.31 -27.31 13.72
C ASP A 70 16.36 -27.61 14.90
N PRO A 71 15.53 -28.66 14.81
CA PRO A 71 14.62 -29.05 15.89
C PRO A 71 15.33 -29.31 17.23
N ALA A 72 16.64 -29.57 17.23
CA ALA A 72 17.44 -29.72 18.42
C ALA A 72 17.52 -28.44 19.26
N LEU A 73 17.48 -27.25 18.64
CA LEU A 73 17.48 -25.95 19.36
C LEU A 73 16.20 -25.75 20.16
N LEU A 74 15.07 -26.30 19.68
CA LEU A 74 13.73 -26.11 20.23
C LEU A 74 13.37 -27.14 21.31
N ARG A 75 14.31 -28.01 21.71
CA ARG A 75 14.08 -29.03 22.73
C ARG A 75 14.07 -28.40 24.14
N PRO A 76 13.33 -29.01 25.09
CA PRO A 76 13.36 -28.58 26.49
C PRO A 76 14.79 -28.50 27.05
N GLY A 77 15.09 -27.44 27.80
CA GLY A 77 16.43 -27.15 28.31
C GLY A 77 17.27 -26.22 27.43
N ARG A 78 16.79 -25.90 26.22
CA ARG A 78 17.45 -24.97 25.28
C ARG A 78 16.53 -23.77 25.01
N PHE A 79 16.06 -23.57 23.78
CA PHE A 79 15.01 -22.61 23.47
C PHE A 79 13.63 -23.27 23.63
N ASP A 80 13.26 -23.48 24.89
CA ASP A 80 12.00 -24.15 25.27
C ASP A 80 10.78 -23.23 25.23
N ARG A 81 10.99 -21.90 25.21
CA ARG A 81 9.96 -20.87 25.08
C ARG A 81 10.02 -20.20 23.71
N GLN A 82 8.90 -20.25 23.01
CA GLN A 82 8.71 -19.55 21.73
C GLN A 82 7.68 -18.45 21.93
N VAL A 83 8.08 -17.21 21.61
CA VAL A 83 7.21 -16.05 21.64
C VAL A 83 7.16 -15.49 20.22
N VAL A 84 6.00 -15.58 19.59
CA VAL A 84 5.79 -15.04 18.25
C VAL A 84 5.40 -13.58 18.36
N VAL A 85 6.22 -12.69 17.79
CA VAL A 85 5.91 -11.26 17.67
C VAL A 85 5.39 -11.01 16.27
N GLY A 86 4.05 -10.95 16.14
CA GLY A 86 3.38 -10.66 14.88
C GLY A 86 3.38 -9.16 14.53
N LEU A 87 2.79 -8.84 13.38
CA LEU A 87 2.49 -7.46 13.02
C LEU A 87 1.48 -6.84 14.02
N PRO A 88 1.62 -5.55 14.35
CA PRO A 88 0.71 -4.86 15.27
C PRO A 88 -0.70 -4.67 14.69
N ASP A 89 -1.70 -4.77 15.56
CA ASP A 89 -3.09 -4.36 15.29
C ASP A 89 -3.23 -2.82 15.25
N ILE A 90 -4.40 -2.28 14.91
CA ILE A 90 -4.65 -0.82 14.82
C ILE A 90 -4.25 -0.11 16.11
N ARG A 91 -4.59 -0.69 17.27
CA ARG A 91 -4.27 -0.11 18.58
C ARG A 91 -2.77 -0.13 18.85
N GLY A 92 -2.09 -1.23 18.54
CA GLY A 92 -0.65 -1.36 18.61
C GLY A 92 0.05 -0.38 17.67
N ARG A 93 -0.42 -0.22 16.43
CA ARG A 93 0.09 0.78 15.48
C ARG A 93 -0.07 2.19 16.01
N GLU A 94 -1.21 2.53 16.59
CA GLU A 94 -1.44 3.84 17.22
C GLU A 94 -0.47 4.09 18.38
N GLN A 95 -0.23 3.08 19.24
CA GLN A 95 0.73 3.18 20.35
C GLN A 95 2.17 3.34 19.86
N ILE A 96 2.57 2.57 18.85
CA ILE A 96 3.89 2.67 18.23
C ILE A 96 4.07 4.06 17.61
N LEU A 97 3.09 4.56 16.86
CA LEU A 97 3.12 5.92 16.32
C LEU A 97 3.31 6.95 17.43
N LYS A 98 2.54 6.88 18.53
CA LYS A 98 2.70 7.79 19.67
C LYS A 98 4.10 7.75 20.30
N VAL A 99 4.75 6.58 20.32
CA VAL A 99 6.14 6.46 20.79
C VAL A 99 7.11 7.15 19.85
N HIS A 100 6.97 6.96 18.55
CA HIS A 100 7.86 7.57 17.55
C HIS A 100 7.61 9.07 17.34
N MET A 101 6.36 9.52 17.47
CA MET A 101 5.98 10.94 17.41
C MET A 101 6.66 11.78 18.48
N LYS A 102 7.00 11.22 19.66
CA LYS A 102 7.76 11.93 20.70
C LYS A 102 9.15 12.40 20.27
N LYS A 103 9.68 11.86 19.16
CA LYS A 103 11.00 12.22 18.63
C LYS A 103 10.96 13.42 17.67
N ALA A 104 9.78 13.92 17.31
CA ALA A 104 9.59 15.03 16.39
C ALA A 104 8.63 16.09 16.99
N PRO A 105 8.74 17.37 16.61
CA PRO A 105 7.77 18.39 17.00
C PRO A 105 6.48 18.17 16.19
N VAL A 106 5.48 17.53 16.78
CA VAL A 106 4.20 17.22 16.14
C VAL A 106 3.14 18.22 16.59
N SER A 107 2.35 18.74 15.64
CA SER A 107 1.26 19.68 15.91
C SER A 107 0.03 18.98 16.53
N ASP A 108 -0.78 19.74 17.26
CA ASP A 108 -1.98 19.25 17.97
C ASP A 108 -3.09 18.75 17.04
N ASP A 109 -3.04 19.08 15.75
CA ASP A 109 -4.00 18.63 14.73
C ASP A 109 -3.82 17.16 14.31
N VAL A 110 -2.71 16.53 14.70
CA VAL A 110 -2.38 15.17 14.29
C VAL A 110 -3.21 14.15 15.05
N ASN A 111 -3.91 13.29 14.31
CA ASN A 111 -4.67 12.18 14.86
C ASN A 111 -3.98 10.83 14.54
N PRO A 112 -3.26 10.22 15.49
CA PRO A 112 -2.56 8.95 15.27
C PRO A 112 -3.48 7.78 14.92
N SER A 113 -4.75 7.83 15.35
CA SER A 113 -5.73 6.77 15.08
C SER A 113 -6.11 6.71 13.59
N LEU A 114 -6.20 7.86 12.92
CA LEU A 114 -6.42 7.92 11.47
C LEU A 114 -5.25 7.34 10.69
N ILE A 115 -4.03 7.67 11.11
CA ILE A 115 -2.81 7.15 10.49
C ILE A 115 -2.73 5.63 10.68
N ALA A 116 -2.95 5.13 11.90
CA ALA A 116 -2.90 3.71 12.21
C ALA A 116 -3.90 2.86 11.39
N ARG A 117 -5.11 3.38 11.16
CA ARG A 117 -6.10 2.73 10.28
C ARG A 117 -5.64 2.73 8.82
N GLY A 118 -4.95 3.79 8.38
CA GLY A 118 -4.48 3.96 7.01
C GLY A 118 -3.18 3.22 6.68
N THR A 119 -2.58 2.54 7.66
CA THR A 119 -1.33 1.79 7.51
C THR A 119 -1.50 0.31 7.89
N PRO A 120 -2.47 -0.43 7.30
CA PRO A 120 -2.65 -1.84 7.59
C PRO A 120 -1.42 -2.64 7.18
N GLY A 121 -1.03 -3.62 8.01
CA GLY A 121 0.13 -4.49 7.76
C GLY A 121 1.50 -3.84 8.02
N PHE A 122 1.56 -2.57 8.44
CA PHE A 122 2.83 -1.93 8.77
C PHE A 122 3.45 -2.54 10.02
N SER A 123 4.75 -2.82 9.95
CA SER A 123 5.56 -3.17 11.11
C SER A 123 5.88 -1.95 11.97
N GLY A 124 6.45 -2.17 13.16
CA GLY A 124 6.92 -1.05 13.99
C GLY A 124 8.00 -0.22 13.31
N ALA A 125 8.85 -0.85 12.49
CA ALA A 125 9.88 -0.15 11.71
C ALA A 125 9.26 0.71 10.59
N ASP A 126 8.21 0.23 9.92
CA ASP A 126 7.52 0.99 8.87
C ASP A 126 6.85 2.24 9.45
N LEU A 127 6.23 2.13 10.62
CA LEU A 127 5.63 3.26 11.32
C LEU A 127 6.69 4.27 11.79
N ALA A 128 7.84 3.78 12.28
CA ALA A 128 8.96 4.65 12.62
C ALA A 128 9.46 5.44 11.40
N ASN A 129 9.56 4.75 10.25
CA ASN A 129 9.94 5.38 8.99
C ASN A 129 8.89 6.38 8.51
N LEU A 130 7.59 6.11 8.70
CA LEU A 130 6.51 7.03 8.37
C LEU A 130 6.60 8.35 9.15
N VAL A 131 6.88 8.29 10.46
CA VAL A 131 7.10 9.52 11.27
C VAL A 131 8.32 10.28 10.76
N ASN A 132 9.41 9.58 10.42
CA ASN A 132 10.61 10.21 9.90
C ASN A 132 10.36 10.90 8.53
N GLU A 133 9.64 10.25 7.62
CA GLU A 133 9.26 10.83 6.34
C GLU A 133 8.35 12.05 6.50
N ALA A 134 7.41 12.03 7.44
CA ALA A 134 6.57 13.19 7.76
C ALA A 134 7.42 14.38 8.25
N ALA A 135 8.40 14.12 9.13
CA ALA A 135 9.34 15.15 9.58
C ALA A 135 10.20 15.72 8.43
N LEU A 136 10.62 14.88 7.47
CA LEU A 136 11.33 15.34 6.28
C LEU A 136 10.46 16.21 5.37
N PHE A 137 9.17 15.91 5.25
CA PHE A 137 8.23 16.78 4.52
C PHE A 137 8.07 18.14 5.21
N ALA A 138 7.91 18.17 6.53
CA ALA A 138 7.82 19.41 7.30
C ALA A 138 9.08 20.27 7.12
N ALA A 139 10.25 19.65 7.26
CA ALA A 139 11.54 20.33 7.09
C ALA A 139 11.72 20.91 5.66
N ARG A 140 11.31 20.16 4.63
CA ARG A 140 11.34 20.65 3.23
C ARG A 140 10.39 21.83 2.99
N ALA A 141 9.27 21.87 3.71
CA ALA A 141 8.32 22.98 3.67
C ALA A 141 8.69 24.14 4.60
N ASN A 142 9.88 24.10 5.24
CA ASN A 142 10.31 25.06 6.27
C ASN A 142 9.29 25.25 7.41
N ARG A 143 8.56 24.18 7.79
CA ARG A 143 7.63 24.18 8.93
C ARG A 143 8.37 23.78 10.21
N SER A 144 8.02 24.41 11.33
CA SER A 144 8.58 24.11 12.66
C SER A 144 7.97 22.88 13.32
N GLU A 145 6.75 22.53 12.93
CA GLU A 145 5.99 21.38 13.44
C GLU A 145 5.49 20.51 12.29
N VAL A 146 5.31 19.21 12.57
CA VAL A 146 4.77 18.22 11.65
C VAL A 146 3.26 18.14 11.85
N SER A 147 2.49 18.56 10.85
CA SER A 147 1.03 18.54 10.87
C SER A 147 0.46 17.25 10.28
N MET A 148 -0.87 17.09 10.34
CA MET A 148 -1.54 15.92 9.76
C MET A 148 -1.30 15.81 8.24
N GLU A 149 -1.12 16.96 7.57
CA GLU A 149 -0.84 17.02 6.14
C GLU A 149 0.48 16.33 5.77
N GLU A 150 1.54 16.52 6.56
CA GLU A 150 2.83 15.84 6.36
C GLU A 150 2.74 14.34 6.59
N PHE A 151 1.97 13.92 7.60
CA PHE A 151 1.72 12.51 7.85
C PHE A 151 0.96 11.84 6.71
N GLU A 152 -0.05 12.50 6.15
CA GLU A 152 -0.76 12.04 4.96
C GLU A 152 0.17 11.94 3.74
N LYS A 153 1.01 12.95 3.49
CA LYS A 153 2.02 12.93 2.41
C LYS A 153 3.03 11.81 2.58
N ALA A 154 3.50 11.58 3.81
CA ALA A 154 4.44 10.49 4.12
C ALA A 154 3.81 9.11 3.91
N LYS A 155 2.57 8.93 4.40
CA LYS A 155 1.78 7.71 4.18
C LYS A 155 1.59 7.43 2.69
N ASP A 156 1.14 8.43 1.92
CA ASP A 156 0.95 8.31 0.48
C ASP A 156 2.26 7.94 -0.23
N LYS A 157 3.38 8.57 0.15
CA LYS A 157 4.70 8.26 -0.41
C LYS A 157 5.15 6.82 -0.13
N ILE A 158 4.93 6.32 1.09
CA ILE A 158 5.36 4.96 1.47
C ILE A 158 4.48 3.92 0.78
N LEU A 159 3.16 4.14 0.73
CA LEU A 159 2.22 3.18 0.14
C LEU A 159 2.28 3.15 -1.39
N MET A 160 2.43 4.31 -2.03
CA MET A 160 2.22 4.46 -3.48
C MET A 160 3.47 4.92 -4.24
N GLY A 161 4.52 5.32 -3.52
CA GLY A 161 5.69 5.95 -4.09
C GLY A 161 5.56 7.47 -4.20
N ALA A 162 6.64 8.10 -4.67
CA ALA A 162 6.72 9.55 -4.79
C ALA A 162 5.73 10.09 -5.84
N GLU A 163 5.24 11.30 -5.58
CA GLU A 163 4.43 12.09 -6.50
C GLU A 163 5.22 12.45 -7.76
N ARG A 164 4.59 12.29 -8.94
CA ARG A 164 5.24 12.54 -10.23
C ARG A 164 4.87 13.91 -10.78
N LYS A 165 5.38 14.97 -10.15
CA LYS A 165 5.12 16.37 -10.54
C LYS A 165 5.47 16.73 -12.00
N THR A 166 6.40 16.00 -12.61
CA THR A 166 6.83 16.22 -14.00
C THR A 166 6.01 15.44 -15.03
N MET A 167 5.13 14.54 -14.59
CA MET A 167 4.25 13.80 -15.49
C MET A 167 3.11 14.71 -15.92
N VAL A 168 3.17 15.17 -17.17
CA VAL A 168 2.08 15.91 -17.78
C VAL A 168 1.09 14.91 -18.36
N MET A 169 -0.10 14.84 -17.75
CA MET A 169 -1.24 14.11 -18.32
C MET A 169 -2.03 15.07 -19.20
N SER A 170 -2.53 14.59 -20.34
CA SER A 170 -3.50 15.36 -21.10
C SER A 170 -4.79 15.53 -20.31
N GLU A 171 -5.54 16.61 -20.55
CA GLU A 171 -6.84 16.83 -19.90
C GLU A 171 -7.79 15.63 -20.07
N LYS A 172 -7.76 14.97 -21.24
CA LYS A 172 -8.55 13.78 -21.51
C LYS A 172 -8.13 12.57 -20.66
N GLU A 173 -6.83 12.37 -20.43
CA GLU A 173 -6.34 11.30 -19.56
C GLU A 173 -6.66 11.59 -18.10
N LYS A 174 -6.54 12.87 -17.69
CA LYS A 174 -6.90 13.32 -16.34
C LYS A 174 -8.39 13.13 -16.08
N GLU A 175 -9.24 13.49 -17.04
CA GLU A 175 -10.69 13.29 -16.99
C GLU A 175 -11.06 11.81 -16.92
N ASN A 176 -10.46 10.97 -17.77
CA ASN A 176 -10.68 9.52 -17.72
C ASN A 176 -10.27 8.93 -16.35
N THR A 177 -9.15 9.40 -15.79
CA THR A 177 -8.69 9.00 -14.46
C THR A 177 -9.68 9.45 -13.38
N ALA A 178 -10.25 10.66 -13.50
CA ALA A 178 -11.27 11.14 -12.58
C ALA A 178 -12.53 10.27 -12.60
N TYR A 179 -13.01 9.89 -13.79
CA TYR A 179 -14.12 8.95 -13.90
C TYR A 179 -13.78 7.58 -13.31
N HIS A 180 -12.58 7.07 -13.60
CA HIS A 180 -12.11 5.78 -13.09
C HIS A 180 -12.14 5.73 -11.56
N GLU A 181 -11.53 6.72 -10.91
CA GLU A 181 -11.50 6.78 -9.45
C GLU A 181 -12.88 7.07 -8.84
N ALA A 182 -13.69 7.92 -9.48
CA ALA A 182 -15.07 8.15 -9.05
C ALA A 182 -15.92 6.87 -9.10
N GLY A 183 -15.70 6.02 -10.11
CA GLY A 183 -16.34 4.71 -10.22
C GLY A 183 -16.05 3.81 -9.01
N HIS A 184 -14.78 3.71 -8.60
CA HIS A 184 -14.41 2.96 -7.39
C HIS A 184 -15.07 3.52 -6.13
N ALA A 185 -15.04 4.84 -5.97
CA ALA A 185 -15.57 5.51 -4.78
C ALA A 185 -17.09 5.34 -4.65
N ILE A 186 -17.84 5.57 -5.73
CA ILE A 186 -19.30 5.46 -5.72
C ILE A 186 -19.73 4.03 -5.42
N ILE A 187 -19.17 3.05 -6.12
CA ILE A 187 -19.52 1.65 -5.89
C ILE A 187 -19.17 1.25 -4.46
N GLY A 188 -17.98 1.58 -3.98
CA GLY A 188 -17.55 1.29 -2.61
C GLY A 188 -18.46 1.90 -1.53
N ARG A 189 -19.08 3.07 -1.78
CA ARG A 189 -20.05 3.68 -0.85
C ARG A 189 -21.43 3.01 -0.88
N LEU A 190 -21.82 2.42 -2.02
CA LEU A 190 -23.16 1.86 -2.22
C LEU A 190 -23.26 0.37 -1.86
N VAL A 191 -22.16 -0.38 -1.99
CA VAL A 191 -22.15 -1.80 -1.67
C VAL A 191 -22.07 -2.04 -0.14
N PRO A 192 -22.75 -3.07 0.39
CA PRO A 192 -22.77 -3.34 1.82
C PRO A 192 -21.45 -3.95 2.32
N GLU A 193 -21.13 -3.74 3.61
CA GLU A 193 -19.95 -4.32 4.29
C GLU A 193 -18.57 -3.98 3.68
N HIS A 194 -18.51 -3.04 2.75
CA HIS A 194 -17.25 -2.50 2.23
C HIS A 194 -16.69 -1.45 3.17
N ASP A 195 -15.36 -1.31 3.17
CA ASP A 195 -14.70 -0.27 3.95
C ASP A 195 -15.08 1.13 3.44
N PRO A 196 -15.25 2.12 4.32
CA PRO A 196 -15.64 3.47 3.92
C PRO A 196 -14.54 4.14 3.09
N VAL A 197 -14.95 4.94 2.10
CA VAL A 197 -14.03 5.76 1.31
C VAL A 197 -13.49 6.88 2.20
N TYR A 198 -12.18 7.05 2.20
CA TYR A 198 -11.49 8.07 2.98
C TYR A 198 -11.02 9.25 2.12
N LYS A 199 -10.46 8.96 0.95
CA LYS A 199 -9.85 9.95 0.07
C LYS A 199 -9.83 9.44 -1.36
N VAL A 200 -10.08 10.32 -2.33
CA VAL A 200 -9.94 10.04 -3.76
C VAL A 200 -9.01 11.07 -4.36
N SER A 201 -8.02 10.65 -5.16
CA SER A 201 -7.05 11.54 -5.78
C SER A 201 -6.74 11.11 -7.20
N ILE A 202 -6.57 12.07 -8.11
CA ILE A 202 -6.12 11.86 -9.49
C ILE A 202 -4.67 12.33 -9.71
N ILE A 203 -3.92 12.52 -8.62
CA ILE A 203 -2.52 12.92 -8.66
C ILE A 203 -1.65 11.67 -8.87
N PRO A 204 -0.82 11.60 -9.93
CA PRO A 204 -0.03 10.42 -10.23
C PRO A 204 1.06 10.16 -9.18
N ARG A 205 1.09 8.95 -8.64
CA ARG A 205 2.04 8.50 -7.61
C ARG A 205 2.62 7.13 -7.98
N GLY A 206 3.95 7.05 -8.00
CA GLY A 206 4.66 5.82 -8.39
C GLY A 206 4.15 5.25 -9.72
N ARG A 207 3.46 4.11 -9.67
CA ARG A 207 2.87 3.42 -10.84
C ARG A 207 1.40 3.74 -11.08
N ALA A 208 0.70 4.37 -10.14
CA ALA A 208 -0.72 4.70 -10.23
C ALA A 208 -0.94 6.11 -10.80
N LEU A 209 -1.99 6.28 -11.60
CA LEU A 209 -2.40 7.59 -12.16
C LEU A 209 -3.41 8.31 -11.28
N GLY A 210 -4.23 7.54 -10.56
CA GLY A 210 -5.14 7.99 -9.52
C GLY A 210 -5.25 6.92 -8.44
N VAL A 211 -5.95 7.23 -7.36
CA VAL A 211 -6.27 6.26 -6.32
C VAL A 211 -7.51 6.62 -5.51
N THR A 212 -8.28 5.59 -5.20
CA THR A 212 -9.36 5.61 -4.21
C THR A 212 -8.90 4.86 -2.97
N MET A 213 -8.79 5.58 -1.86
CA MET A 213 -8.39 5.02 -0.57
C MET A 213 -9.62 4.67 0.28
N PHE A 214 -9.66 3.44 0.76
CA PHE A 214 -10.62 2.96 1.74
C PHE A 214 -9.94 2.79 3.10
N LEU A 215 -10.65 3.12 4.17
CA LEU A 215 -10.11 3.09 5.52
C LEU A 215 -10.93 2.15 6.41
N PRO A 216 -10.41 0.96 6.78
CA PRO A 216 -11.13 0.04 7.66
C PRO A 216 -11.46 0.69 9.01
N GLU A 217 -12.66 0.44 9.52
CA GLU A 217 -13.06 0.91 10.86
C GLU A 217 -12.47 0.03 11.98
N GLU A 218 -12.28 -1.26 11.69
CA GLU A 218 -11.81 -2.28 12.62
C GLU A 218 -10.86 -3.26 11.91
N ASP A 219 -9.97 -3.91 12.66
CA ASP A 219 -9.17 -5.01 12.13
C ASP A 219 -10.04 -6.26 12.06
N ARG A 220 -10.54 -6.57 10.85
CA ARG A 220 -11.32 -7.77 10.62
C ARG A 220 -10.41 -8.98 10.43
N HIS A 221 -10.58 -10.00 11.26
CA HIS A 221 -9.91 -11.29 11.09
C HIS A 221 -10.57 -12.17 10.00
N SER A 222 -11.85 -11.94 9.72
CA SER A 222 -12.61 -12.66 8.70
C SER A 222 -13.51 -11.71 7.93
N ILE A 223 -13.75 -12.02 6.65
CA ILE A 223 -14.61 -11.25 5.76
C ILE A 223 -15.75 -12.16 5.31
N SER A 224 -16.98 -11.66 5.35
CA SER A 224 -18.15 -12.42 4.92
C SER A 224 -18.15 -12.64 3.39
N LYS A 225 -18.95 -13.62 2.93
CA LYS A 225 -19.28 -13.78 1.49
C LYS A 225 -19.73 -12.46 0.87
N ARG A 226 -20.61 -11.72 1.55
CA ARG A 226 -21.15 -10.42 1.11
C ARG A 226 -20.07 -9.34 1.02
N GLY A 227 -19.15 -9.29 1.99
CA GLY A 227 -18.02 -8.36 1.99
C GLY A 227 -17.04 -8.65 0.85
N ILE A 228 -16.74 -9.91 0.58
CA ILE A 228 -15.87 -10.30 -0.55
C ILE A 228 -16.51 -9.91 -1.89
N GLU A 229 -17.79 -10.22 -2.09
CA GLU A 229 -18.52 -9.80 -3.29
C GLU A 229 -18.51 -8.27 -3.46
N SER A 230 -18.65 -7.53 -2.36
CA SER A 230 -18.63 -6.06 -2.37
C SER A 230 -17.25 -5.50 -2.72
N ASN A 231 -16.17 -6.13 -2.25
CA ASN A 231 -14.80 -5.80 -2.66
C ASN A 231 -14.58 -6.06 -4.16
N ILE A 232 -15.12 -7.16 -4.71
CA ILE A 232 -15.05 -7.42 -6.15
C ILE A 232 -15.85 -6.36 -6.92
N CYS A 233 -17.03 -5.98 -6.43
CA CYS A 233 -17.86 -4.95 -7.05
C CYS A 233 -17.12 -3.60 -7.13
N SER A 234 -16.49 -3.15 -6.04
CA SER A 234 -15.76 -1.88 -6.01
C SER A 234 -14.56 -1.88 -6.95
N LEU A 235 -13.84 -3.00 -7.10
CA LEU A 235 -12.73 -3.15 -8.05
C LEU A 235 -13.17 -3.01 -9.52
N TYR A 236 -14.42 -3.30 -9.86
CA TYR A 236 -14.92 -3.07 -11.21
C TYR A 236 -15.39 -1.64 -11.49
N GLY A 237 -15.51 -0.80 -10.45
CA GLY A 237 -16.01 0.57 -10.56
C GLY A 237 -15.28 1.40 -11.62
N GLY A 238 -13.95 1.40 -11.60
CA GLY A 238 -13.14 2.16 -12.55
C GLY A 238 -13.32 1.70 -14.00
N ARG A 239 -13.20 0.39 -14.28
CA ARG A 239 -13.43 -0.18 -15.63
C ARG A 239 -14.80 0.19 -16.19
N ILE A 240 -15.84 0.09 -15.36
CA ILE A 240 -17.23 0.37 -15.76
C ILE A 240 -17.42 1.86 -16.06
N ALA A 241 -16.85 2.74 -15.23
CA ALA A 241 -16.90 4.18 -15.46
C ALA A 241 -16.24 4.58 -16.79
N GLU A 242 -15.09 3.96 -17.12
CA GLU A 242 -14.45 4.15 -18.43
C GLU A 242 -15.35 3.67 -19.58
N GLU A 243 -15.95 2.47 -19.46
CA GLU A 243 -16.83 1.93 -20.50
C GLU A 243 -18.07 2.80 -20.73
N MET A 244 -18.65 3.36 -19.66
CA MET A 244 -19.84 4.22 -19.72
C MET A 244 -19.59 5.58 -20.37
N THR A 245 -18.34 6.05 -20.35
CA THR A 245 -17.94 7.39 -20.81
C THR A 245 -17.23 7.35 -22.16
N LEU A 246 -16.28 6.43 -22.34
CA LEU A 246 -15.50 6.27 -23.57
C LEU A 246 -16.08 5.21 -24.53
N GLY A 247 -17.08 4.44 -24.07
CA GLY A 247 -17.61 3.30 -24.82
C GLY A 247 -16.71 2.07 -24.75
N LYS A 248 -17.20 0.95 -25.29
CA LYS A 248 -16.51 -0.36 -25.25
C LYS A 248 -15.14 -0.36 -25.91
N ASP A 249 -14.98 0.40 -27.00
CA ASP A 249 -13.72 0.49 -27.73
C ASP A 249 -12.74 1.48 -27.09
N GLY A 250 -13.20 2.28 -26.13
CA GLY A 250 -12.42 3.32 -25.45
C GLY A 250 -11.84 2.91 -24.09
N VAL A 251 -12.15 1.69 -23.61
CA VAL A 251 -11.65 1.17 -22.32
C VAL A 251 -10.11 1.05 -22.33
N THR A 252 -9.47 1.42 -21.23
CA THR A 252 -8.00 1.53 -21.16
C THR A 252 -7.34 0.30 -20.52
N THR A 253 -6.01 0.27 -20.46
CA THR A 253 -5.26 -0.75 -19.71
C THR A 253 -5.13 -0.44 -18.21
N GLY A 254 -5.64 0.73 -17.75
CA GLY A 254 -5.53 1.19 -16.36
C GLY A 254 -6.13 0.23 -15.34
N ALA A 255 -7.27 -0.38 -15.65
CA ALA A 255 -7.99 -1.30 -14.77
C ALA A 255 -7.33 -2.70 -14.62
N SER A 256 -6.14 -2.92 -15.18
CA SER A 256 -5.49 -4.24 -15.20
C SER A 256 -5.23 -4.80 -13.79
N ASN A 257 -4.73 -3.96 -12.88
CA ASN A 257 -4.49 -4.33 -11.48
C ASN A 257 -5.80 -4.67 -10.75
N ASP A 258 -6.89 -3.94 -11.01
CA ASP A 258 -8.17 -4.18 -10.35
C ASP A 258 -8.81 -5.47 -10.83
N ILE A 259 -8.70 -5.77 -12.13
CA ILE A 259 -9.14 -7.04 -12.72
C ILE A 259 -8.33 -8.21 -12.14
N GLU A 260 -7.01 -8.07 -11.99
CA GLU A 260 -6.16 -9.09 -11.38
C GLU A 260 -6.59 -9.36 -9.93
N ARG A 261 -6.78 -8.30 -9.13
CA ARG A 261 -7.24 -8.41 -7.74
C ARG A 261 -8.63 -9.04 -7.64
N ALA A 262 -9.58 -8.60 -8.47
CA ALA A 262 -10.93 -9.15 -8.52
C ALA A 262 -10.91 -10.65 -8.85
N THR A 263 -10.09 -11.03 -9.84
CA THR A 263 -9.89 -12.43 -10.23
C THR A 263 -9.28 -13.25 -9.10
N LYS A 264 -8.30 -12.70 -8.36
CA LYS A 264 -7.70 -13.37 -7.19
C LYS A 264 -8.72 -13.56 -6.07
N TYR A 265 -9.54 -12.55 -5.77
CA TYR A 265 -10.65 -12.69 -4.82
C TYR A 265 -11.63 -13.78 -5.26
N ALA A 266 -12.07 -13.76 -6.51
CA ALA A 266 -13.00 -14.75 -7.04
C ALA A 266 -12.41 -16.17 -7.05
N ARG A 267 -11.12 -16.32 -7.38
CA ARG A 267 -10.44 -17.61 -7.29
C ARG A 267 -10.43 -18.12 -5.84
N ASN A 268 -9.96 -17.32 -4.89
CA ASN A 268 -9.94 -17.70 -3.47
C ASN A 268 -11.33 -17.98 -2.91
N TYR A 269 -12.33 -17.21 -3.33
CA TYR A 269 -13.74 -17.41 -3.01
C TYR A 269 -14.20 -18.83 -3.37
N VAL A 270 -13.82 -19.30 -4.56
CA VAL A 270 -14.23 -20.60 -5.09
C VAL A 270 -13.35 -21.74 -4.57
N THR A 271 -12.02 -21.56 -4.53
CA THR A 271 -11.07 -22.66 -4.32
C THR A 271 -10.53 -22.78 -2.90
N LYS A 272 -10.52 -21.68 -2.12
CA LYS A 272 -9.88 -21.62 -0.79
C LYS A 272 -10.88 -21.45 0.34
N TRP A 273 -11.83 -20.54 0.17
CA TRP A 273 -12.78 -20.17 1.21
C TRP A 273 -14.08 -20.97 1.16
N GLY A 274 -14.27 -21.81 0.13
CA GLY A 274 -15.40 -22.73 0.06
C GLY A 274 -16.76 -22.04 -0.02
N LEU A 275 -16.83 -20.86 -0.67
CA LEU A 275 -18.03 -20.01 -0.72
C LEU A 275 -18.90 -20.26 -1.98
N SER A 276 -18.47 -21.15 -2.87
CA SER A 276 -19.30 -21.62 -4.00
C SER A 276 -20.27 -22.70 -3.53
N GLU A 277 -21.54 -22.54 -3.86
CA GLU A 277 -22.58 -23.54 -3.54
C GLU A 277 -22.43 -24.82 -4.35
N LYS A 278 -21.90 -24.75 -5.57
CA LYS A 278 -21.74 -25.91 -6.45
C LYS A 278 -20.58 -26.81 -6.04
N LEU A 279 -19.49 -26.21 -5.57
CA LEU A 279 -18.29 -26.93 -5.13
C LEU A 279 -18.32 -27.24 -3.62
N GLY A 280 -19.05 -26.44 -2.85
CA GLY A 280 -19.17 -26.59 -1.41
C GLY A 280 -17.91 -26.13 -0.66
N ALA A 281 -17.91 -26.39 0.65
CA ALA A 281 -16.85 -25.98 1.57
C ALA A 281 -15.63 -26.91 1.51
N GLN A 282 -14.95 -26.96 0.37
CA GLN A 282 -13.76 -27.79 0.14
C GLN A 282 -12.56 -26.93 -0.28
N LEU A 283 -11.36 -27.39 0.08
CA LEU A 283 -10.09 -26.76 -0.32
C LEU A 283 -9.59 -27.41 -1.61
N TYR A 284 -9.54 -26.63 -2.68
CA TYR A 284 -9.08 -27.05 -4.01
C TYR A 284 -7.68 -26.54 -4.37
N SER A 285 -7.15 -25.57 -3.63
CA SER A 285 -5.82 -24.99 -3.83
C SER A 285 -5.17 -24.71 -2.48
N GLU A 286 -3.95 -25.21 -2.27
CA GLU A 286 -3.09 -24.80 -1.16
C GLU A 286 -2.32 -23.51 -1.52
N ASP A 287 -1.80 -22.83 -0.50
CA ASP A 287 -1.09 -21.56 -0.68
C ASP A 287 0.21 -21.74 -1.49
N GLU A 288 0.39 -20.89 -2.52
CA GLU A 288 1.62 -20.81 -3.34
C GLU A 288 2.88 -20.54 -2.49
N GLN A 289 2.71 -20.07 -1.25
CA GLN A 289 3.80 -19.71 -0.35
C GLN A 289 4.67 -20.90 0.09
N ASN A 290 4.16 -22.13 0.01
CA ASN A 290 4.95 -23.35 0.28
C ASN A 290 5.80 -23.81 -0.92
N SER A 291 5.73 -23.14 -2.07
CA SER A 291 6.45 -23.56 -3.29
C SER A 291 7.96 -23.19 -3.30
N TYR A 292 8.49 -22.60 -2.23
CA TYR A 292 9.92 -22.25 -2.11
C TYR A 292 10.84 -23.43 -1.79
N LEU A 293 10.28 -24.59 -1.42
CA LEU A 293 11.05 -25.82 -1.18
C LEU A 293 10.81 -26.84 -2.30
N GLY A 294 11.54 -26.69 -3.41
CA GLY A 294 12.04 -27.80 -4.24
C GLY A 294 11.08 -28.86 -4.76
N SER A 295 9.75 -28.67 -4.70
CA SER A 295 8.81 -29.61 -5.30
C SER A 295 8.87 -29.45 -6.80
N SER A 296 9.28 -30.54 -7.46
CA SER A 296 9.62 -30.59 -8.87
C SER A 296 8.42 -30.20 -9.73
N GLY A 297 8.52 -29.05 -10.41
CA GLY A 297 8.05 -28.87 -11.79
C GLY A 297 6.62 -29.25 -12.18
N GLY A 298 5.63 -29.14 -11.29
CA GLY A 298 4.22 -29.34 -11.63
C GLY A 298 3.32 -28.42 -10.82
N GLY A 299 2.67 -27.46 -11.48
CA GLY A 299 1.67 -26.61 -10.82
C GLY A 299 0.58 -27.47 -10.18
N GLN A 300 0.27 -27.20 -8.91
CA GLN A 300 -0.66 -27.98 -8.06
C GLN A 300 -2.11 -28.08 -8.56
N LEU A 301 -2.45 -27.42 -9.67
CA LEU A 301 -3.64 -27.75 -10.48
C LEU A 301 -3.61 -29.21 -11.00
N SER A 302 -2.47 -29.89 -10.94
CA SER A 302 -2.25 -31.26 -11.41
C SER A 302 -3.01 -32.36 -10.66
N ASN A 303 -3.63 -32.06 -9.50
CA ASN A 303 -4.43 -33.03 -8.73
C ASN A 303 -5.95 -32.89 -8.94
N LEU A 304 -6.41 -31.95 -9.76
CA LEU A 304 -7.84 -31.74 -10.04
C LEU A 304 -8.24 -32.47 -11.32
N SER A 305 -9.46 -33.05 -11.34
CA SER A 305 -10.01 -33.55 -12.60
C SER A 305 -10.34 -32.40 -13.56
N ASP A 306 -10.23 -32.63 -14.86
CA ASP A 306 -10.60 -31.65 -15.90
C ASP A 306 -12.03 -31.13 -15.72
N GLU A 307 -12.94 -31.99 -15.27
CA GLU A 307 -14.32 -31.62 -14.97
C GLU A 307 -14.41 -30.62 -13.81
N THR A 308 -13.66 -30.87 -12.72
CA THR A 308 -13.61 -29.97 -11.56
C THR A 308 -12.96 -28.65 -11.92
N ALA A 309 -11.87 -28.67 -12.69
CA ALA A 309 -11.21 -27.46 -13.15
C ALA A 309 -12.14 -26.58 -14.01
N ARG A 310 -12.85 -27.18 -14.97
CA ARG A 310 -13.87 -26.46 -15.77
C ARG A 310 -15.00 -25.90 -14.91
N LEU A 311 -15.43 -26.64 -13.90
CA LEU A 311 -16.46 -26.17 -12.97
C LEU A 311 -15.97 -24.96 -12.16
N ILE A 312 -14.75 -25.02 -11.63
CA ILE A 312 -14.09 -23.90 -10.92
C ILE A 312 -14.05 -22.66 -11.82
N ASP A 313 -13.55 -22.79 -13.05
CA ASP A 313 -13.45 -21.66 -13.99
C ASP A 313 -14.83 -21.06 -14.31
N SER A 314 -15.85 -21.91 -14.46
CA SER A 314 -17.22 -21.46 -14.71
C SER A 314 -17.82 -20.71 -13.52
N GLU A 315 -17.51 -21.13 -12.29
CA GLU A 315 -17.97 -20.49 -11.06
C GLU A 315 -17.27 -19.16 -10.83
N ILE A 316 -15.95 -19.09 -11.09
CA ILE A 316 -15.18 -17.83 -11.04
C ILE A 316 -15.77 -16.83 -12.03
N LYS A 317 -15.93 -17.23 -13.30
CA LYS A 317 -16.52 -16.36 -14.32
C LYS A 317 -17.92 -15.90 -13.93
N GLY A 318 -18.78 -16.82 -13.50
CA GLY A 318 -20.14 -16.49 -13.07
C GLY A 318 -20.19 -15.51 -11.91
N LEU A 319 -19.26 -15.62 -10.94
CA LEU A 319 -19.15 -14.68 -9.83
C LEU A 319 -18.72 -13.28 -10.31
N LEU A 320 -17.68 -13.20 -11.14
CA LEU A 320 -17.17 -11.95 -11.69
C LEU A 320 -18.24 -11.25 -12.54
N ASP A 321 -18.93 -11.98 -13.41
CA ASP A 321 -20.00 -11.44 -14.27
C ASP A 321 -21.15 -10.86 -13.44
N ARG A 322 -21.56 -11.54 -12.35
CA ARG A 322 -22.59 -11.01 -11.44
C ARG A 322 -22.15 -9.73 -10.74
N CYS A 323 -20.91 -9.69 -10.24
CA CYS A 323 -20.37 -8.50 -9.58
C CYS A 323 -20.25 -7.34 -10.58
N TYR A 324 -19.77 -7.59 -11.80
CA TYR A 324 -19.69 -6.58 -12.87
C TYR A 324 -21.05 -5.99 -13.19
N GLN A 325 -22.07 -6.84 -13.41
CA GLN A 325 -23.43 -6.39 -13.72
C GLN A 325 -24.05 -5.59 -12.57
N ARG A 326 -23.84 -6.01 -11.33
CA ARG A 326 -24.29 -5.27 -10.15
C ARG A 326 -23.63 -3.90 -10.06
N SER A 327 -22.31 -3.82 -10.23
CA SER A 327 -21.59 -2.55 -10.24
C SER A 327 -22.04 -1.64 -11.38
N PHE A 328 -22.31 -2.20 -12.57
CA PHE A 328 -22.83 -1.44 -13.70
C PHE A 328 -24.18 -0.79 -13.38
N GLN A 329 -25.12 -1.57 -12.82
CA GLN A 329 -26.44 -1.05 -12.44
C GLN A 329 -26.32 0.06 -11.39
N LEU A 330 -25.52 -0.15 -10.34
CA LEU A 330 -25.31 0.84 -9.29
C LEU A 330 -24.70 2.13 -9.83
N LEU A 331 -23.76 2.06 -10.78
CA LEU A 331 -23.14 3.24 -11.35
C LEU A 331 -24.07 3.98 -12.32
N GLU A 332 -24.83 3.25 -13.15
CA GLU A 332 -25.80 3.83 -14.07
C GLU A 332 -26.93 4.56 -13.32
N GLU A 333 -27.44 3.99 -12.23
CA GLU A 333 -28.44 4.62 -11.36
C GLU A 333 -27.90 5.88 -10.65
N ASN A 334 -26.58 6.06 -10.57
CA ASN A 334 -25.90 7.16 -9.89
C ASN A 334 -25.00 7.96 -10.83
N ARG A 335 -25.35 8.02 -12.12
CA ARG A 335 -24.59 8.73 -13.15
C ARG A 335 -24.45 10.23 -12.86
N ASP A 336 -25.45 10.82 -12.22
CA ASP A 336 -25.43 12.20 -11.74
C ASP A 336 -24.28 12.44 -10.75
N LYS A 337 -24.07 11.51 -9.81
CA LYS A 337 -22.99 11.58 -8.81
C LYS A 337 -21.63 11.33 -9.44
N LEU A 338 -21.56 10.47 -10.46
CA LEU A 338 -20.34 10.23 -11.23
C LEU A 338 -19.84 11.53 -11.90
N GLU A 339 -20.73 12.28 -12.56
CA GLU A 339 -20.39 13.57 -13.15
C GLU A 339 -19.93 14.58 -12.10
N LEU A 340 -20.68 14.73 -11.00
CA LEU A 340 -20.32 15.65 -9.92
C LEU A 340 -18.96 15.32 -9.29
N MET A 341 -18.66 14.04 -9.12
CA MET A 341 -17.40 13.59 -8.54
C MET A 341 -16.23 13.81 -9.51
N LYS A 342 -16.42 13.55 -10.80
CA LYS A 342 -15.44 13.89 -11.83
C LYS A 342 -15.16 15.40 -11.84
N ASP A 343 -16.20 16.23 -11.85
CA ASP A 343 -16.02 17.69 -11.89
C ASP A 343 -15.24 18.18 -10.66
N ALA A 344 -15.56 17.64 -9.47
CA ALA A 344 -14.84 17.94 -8.25
C ALA A 344 -13.38 17.49 -8.27
N LEU A 345 -13.10 16.31 -8.81
CA LEU A 345 -11.73 15.80 -8.97
C LEU A 345 -10.94 16.62 -10.00
N MET A 346 -11.57 17.08 -11.08
CA MET A 346 -10.93 17.95 -12.06
C MET A 346 -10.62 19.34 -11.47
N GLU A 347 -11.47 19.85 -10.56
CA GLU A 347 -11.29 21.14 -9.89
C GLU A 347 -10.24 21.08 -8.76
N TYR A 348 -10.31 20.06 -7.90
CA TYR A 348 -9.51 19.97 -6.66
C TYR A 348 -8.39 18.94 -6.67
N GLU A 349 -8.34 18.05 -7.66
CA GLU A 349 -7.40 16.93 -7.82
C GLU A 349 -7.44 15.85 -6.72
N THR A 350 -7.94 16.20 -5.54
CA THR A 350 -8.15 15.32 -4.39
C THR A 350 -9.40 15.76 -3.64
N ILE A 351 -10.25 14.79 -3.29
CA ILE A 351 -11.44 14.99 -2.47
C ILE A 351 -11.42 14.07 -1.24
N ASP A 352 -11.87 14.59 -0.10
CA ASP A 352 -11.97 13.84 1.15
C ASP A 352 -13.36 13.21 1.37
N ALA A 353 -13.50 12.44 2.45
CA ALA A 353 -14.75 11.78 2.80
C ALA A 353 -15.93 12.77 2.97
N ASP A 354 -15.71 13.96 3.54
CA ASP A 354 -16.76 14.96 3.77
C ASP A 354 -17.27 15.51 2.43
N GLN A 355 -16.38 15.76 1.47
CA GLN A 355 -16.73 16.20 0.12
C GLN A 355 -17.44 15.10 -0.66
N ILE A 356 -17.00 13.84 -0.51
CA ILE A 356 -17.67 12.69 -1.11
C ILE A 356 -19.10 12.56 -0.56
N ASP A 357 -19.30 12.77 0.74
CA ASP A 357 -20.62 12.73 1.36
C ASP A 357 -21.56 13.81 0.83
N ASP A 358 -21.04 15.01 0.58
CA ASP A 358 -21.80 16.08 -0.08
C ASP A 358 -22.25 15.66 -1.49
N ILE A 359 -21.34 15.09 -2.28
CA ILE A 359 -21.63 14.61 -3.64
C ILE A 359 -22.66 13.47 -3.61
N MET A 360 -22.52 12.52 -2.69
CA MET A 360 -23.45 11.40 -2.56
C MET A 360 -24.87 11.85 -2.17
N GLN A 361 -25.01 13.02 -1.55
CA GLN A 361 -26.28 13.69 -1.27
C GLN A 361 -26.78 14.58 -2.42
N GLY A 362 -26.08 14.59 -3.56
CA GLY A 362 -26.44 15.41 -4.73
C GLY A 362 -26.10 16.89 -4.59
N ARG A 363 -25.21 17.26 -3.66
CA ARG A 363 -24.77 18.64 -3.45
C ARG A 363 -23.42 18.89 -4.12
N LYS A 364 -23.17 20.14 -4.54
CA LYS A 364 -21.82 20.54 -4.95
C LYS A 364 -20.89 20.43 -3.72
N PRO A 365 -19.72 19.77 -3.83
CA PRO A 365 -18.83 19.62 -2.69
C PRO A 365 -18.28 20.98 -2.27
N ARG A 366 -18.04 21.10 -0.97
CA ARG A 366 -17.31 22.24 -0.39
C ARG A 366 -15.86 22.25 -0.89
N PRO A 367 -15.18 23.40 -0.92
CA PRO A 367 -13.74 23.45 -1.19
C PRO A 367 -12.93 22.68 -0.13
N PRO A 368 -11.76 22.13 -0.49
CA PRO A 368 -10.84 21.51 0.46
C PRO A 368 -10.42 22.46 1.59
N LYS A 369 -10.05 21.90 2.76
CA LYS A 369 -9.51 22.70 3.88
C LYS A 369 -8.22 23.41 3.44
N GLY A 370 -8.15 24.74 3.60
CA GLY A 370 -7.02 25.57 3.16
C GLY A 370 -7.10 26.05 1.70
N TRP A 371 -8.18 25.73 0.98
CA TRP A 371 -8.42 26.22 -0.37
C TRP A 371 -8.79 27.71 -0.36
N GLY A 372 -7.91 28.56 -0.87
CA GLY A 372 -8.08 30.03 -0.90
C GLY A 372 -6.88 30.81 -0.34
N ASP A 373 -5.98 30.15 0.41
CA ASP A 373 -4.80 30.78 1.03
C ASP A 373 -3.56 30.74 0.10
N GLY A 374 -3.74 31.06 -1.19
CA GLY A 374 -2.65 31.35 -2.13
C GLY A 374 -2.02 30.19 -2.91
N SER A 375 -2.60 28.98 -2.89
CA SER A 375 -2.10 27.80 -3.62
C SER A 375 -2.86 27.50 -4.93
N GLY A 376 -3.15 28.53 -5.73
CA GLY A 376 -3.62 28.34 -7.11
C GLY A 376 -2.43 28.24 -8.09
N PRO A 377 -2.58 27.57 -9.25
CA PRO A 377 -1.53 27.59 -10.27
C PRO A 377 -1.26 29.03 -10.69
N ALA A 378 0.01 29.46 -10.59
CA ALA A 378 0.42 30.79 -11.04
C ALA A 378 0.06 30.94 -12.53
N ALA A 379 -0.81 31.91 -12.84
CA ALA A 379 -1.10 32.29 -14.21
C ALA A 379 0.22 32.64 -14.93
N PRO A 380 0.39 32.26 -16.21
CA PRO A 380 1.60 32.59 -16.94
C PRO A 380 1.75 34.11 -16.99
N ALA A 381 2.93 34.59 -16.57
CA ALA A 381 3.28 35.99 -16.64
C ALA A 381 3.13 36.47 -18.10
N ALA A 382 2.23 37.40 -18.33
CA ALA A 382 2.13 38.09 -19.60
C ALA A 382 3.45 38.83 -19.85
N GLU A 383 4.16 38.44 -20.90
CA GLU A 383 5.31 39.17 -21.39
C GLU A 383 4.91 40.63 -21.66
N SER A 384 5.49 41.55 -20.88
CA SER A 384 5.48 42.97 -21.19
C SER A 384 6.28 43.17 -22.47
N ARG A 385 5.57 43.40 -23.59
CA ARG A 385 6.17 43.98 -24.79
C ARG A 385 6.62 45.40 -24.48
N ASP A 386 7.92 45.59 -24.31
CA ASP A 386 8.53 46.90 -24.38
C ASP A 386 8.38 47.43 -25.81
N MET A 387 7.47 48.39 -25.99
CA MET A 387 7.48 49.30 -27.12
C MET A 387 8.54 50.36 -26.86
N ALA A 388 9.70 50.23 -27.50
CA ALA A 388 10.60 51.36 -27.71
C ALA A 388 10.02 52.21 -28.84
N SER A 389 9.55 53.41 -28.50
CA SER A 389 9.15 54.46 -29.42
C SER A 389 10.41 55.07 -30.06
N ASP A 390 10.51 54.93 -31.38
CA ASP A 390 11.27 55.83 -32.25
C ASP A 390 10.66 57.22 -32.18
N ASP A 391 11.46 58.21 -31.78
CA ASP A 391 11.37 59.59 -32.26
C ASP A 391 12.61 60.35 -31.78
N ASP A 392 13.56 60.61 -32.69
CA ASP A 392 14.21 61.93 -32.73
C ASP A 392 14.80 62.25 -34.10
N ALA A 393 14.02 63.08 -34.80
CA ALA A 393 14.33 64.21 -35.67
C ALA A 393 15.69 64.36 -36.37
N ALA A 394 15.55 64.63 -37.66
CA ALA A 394 16.54 65.16 -38.58
C ALA A 394 17.14 66.52 -38.15
N ILE A 395 18.46 66.64 -38.27
CA ILE A 395 19.16 67.90 -38.54
C ILE A 395 20.17 67.64 -39.65
N GLY A 396 19.97 68.29 -40.79
CA GLY A 396 20.91 68.28 -41.90
C GLY A 396 22.02 69.32 -41.72
N SER A 397 23.24 68.98 -42.12
CA SER A 397 24.12 69.89 -42.86
C SER A 397 25.39 69.17 -43.33
N SER A 398 25.75 69.46 -44.59
CA SER A 398 27.10 69.52 -45.17
C SER A 398 27.96 68.25 -45.24
N ASN A 399 28.01 67.73 -46.48
CA ASN A 399 29.21 67.14 -47.09
C ASN A 399 30.38 68.17 -47.06
N PRO A 400 31.66 67.76 -47.01
CA PRO A 400 32.30 67.27 -48.24
C PRO A 400 33.38 66.17 -48.07
N ALA A 401 33.54 65.40 -49.15
CA ALA A 401 34.79 64.92 -49.78
C ALA A 401 35.97 64.40 -48.93
N GLY A 402 36.49 63.22 -49.31
CA GLY A 402 37.93 62.93 -49.18
C GLY A 402 38.33 61.48 -48.93
N GLN A 403 38.69 60.80 -50.02
CA GLN A 403 39.80 59.83 -50.19
C GLN A 403 40.43 59.13 -48.96
N GLY A 404 40.45 57.79 -49.04
CA GLY A 404 41.67 56.96 -48.96
C GLY A 404 42.41 56.84 -47.62
N ASN A 405 42.41 55.66 -47.02
CA ASN A 405 43.46 54.63 -47.20
C ASN A 405 43.01 53.31 -46.57
#